data_AF-A0A2E7I4L8-F1
#
_entry.id   AF-A0A2E7I4L8-F1
#
_cell.length_a   1.000
_cell.length_b   1.000
_cell.length_c   1.000
_cell.angle_alpha   90.00
_cell.angle_beta   90.00
_cell.angle_gamma   90.00
#
_symmetry.space_group_name_H-M   'P 1'
#
loop_
_entity.id
_entity.type
_entity.pdbx_description
1 polymer ?
#
loop_
_entity_poly.entity_id
_entity_poly.type
_entity_poly.pdbx_seq_one_letter_code
_entity_poly.pdbx_strand_id
1 'polypeptide(L)'
;MTHTHTTNPFKDNPDKFHEECGVFGVLGTEDAAAFTALGLHALQHRRQEAADIVFYDGKRVILVNDSVVRGTTSQKIIEMVRNAGAAEVHVRIASPPTKSPCFYGIDTPLASELPAAKNDVDGIQKLIGADSLADASMDGLYRAMGGQTRDADMPQYCDACFSGEYPITLTNNTSQMSLLAELA
;
A
#
# COMPACT_ATOMS: atom_id res chain seq x y z
N MET A 1 40.31 -24.56 5.73
CA MET A 1 39.24 -24.98 6.65
C MET A 1 37.92 -24.78 5.92
N THR A 2 37.36 -25.86 5.39
CA THR A 2 36.05 -25.85 4.71
C THR A 2 34.96 -25.90 5.77
N HIS A 3 34.19 -24.82 5.91
CA HIS A 3 32.99 -24.83 6.73
C HIS A 3 31.92 -25.66 6.03
N THR A 4 31.64 -26.84 6.58
CA THR A 4 30.52 -27.67 6.16
C THR A 4 29.24 -27.02 6.67
N HIS A 5 28.51 -26.33 5.80
CA HIS A 5 27.16 -25.87 6.11
C HIS A 5 26.23 -27.08 6.17
N THR A 6 25.80 -27.47 7.38
CA THR A 6 24.79 -28.50 7.57
C THR A 6 23.41 -27.84 7.55
N THR A 7 22.61 -28.10 6.52
CA THR A 7 21.19 -27.72 6.48
C THR A 7 20.40 -28.76 7.25
N ASN A 8 20.13 -28.52 8.54
CA ASN A 8 19.23 -29.36 9.32
C ASN A 8 17.78 -29.17 8.79
N PRO A 9 17.19 -30.17 8.11
CA PRO A 9 15.93 -30.01 7.40
C PRO A 9 14.69 -29.99 8.31
N PHE A 10 14.88 -30.03 9.63
CA PHE A 10 13.79 -29.94 10.62
C PHE A 10 13.80 -28.63 11.42
N LYS A 11 14.65 -27.65 11.06
CA LYS A 11 14.72 -26.36 11.74
C LYS A 11 13.93 -25.22 11.09
N ASP A 12 13.53 -25.37 9.83
CA ASP A 12 12.61 -24.47 9.14
C ASP A 12 11.63 -25.37 8.41
N ASN A 13 10.32 -25.22 8.63
CA ASN A 13 9.32 -25.98 7.87
C ASN A 13 9.38 -25.50 6.40
N PRO A 14 9.93 -26.29 5.46
CA PRO A 14 10.12 -25.86 4.07
C PRO A 14 8.80 -25.80 3.29
N ASP A 15 7.71 -26.26 3.90
CA ASP A 15 6.37 -26.38 3.30
C ASP A 15 5.45 -25.22 3.70
N LYS A 16 6.05 -24.06 4.03
CA LYS A 16 5.33 -22.79 4.18
C LYS A 16 5.42 -22.04 2.85
N PHE A 17 4.35 -21.39 2.43
CA PHE A 17 4.43 -20.46 1.30
C PHE A 17 5.39 -19.31 1.67
N HIS A 18 6.46 -19.15 0.89
CA HIS A 18 7.31 -17.98 0.94
C HIS A 18 6.72 -16.97 -0.04
N GLU A 19 5.90 -16.06 0.47
CA GLU A 19 5.35 -14.95 -0.31
C GLU A 19 6.44 -13.89 -0.46
N GLU A 20 7.19 -13.98 -1.56
CA GLU A 20 8.16 -12.95 -1.94
C GLU A 20 7.52 -12.02 -2.95
N CYS A 21 7.65 -10.71 -2.73
CA CYS A 21 7.18 -9.72 -3.69
C CYS A 21 7.97 -9.83 -5.01
N GLY A 22 7.26 -9.86 -6.14
CA GLY A 22 7.88 -9.76 -7.47
C GLY A 22 8.43 -8.35 -7.72
N VAL A 23 9.59 -8.28 -8.37
CA VAL A 23 10.20 -7.02 -8.81
C VAL A 23 10.21 -6.98 -10.33
N PHE A 24 9.77 -5.87 -10.91
CA PHE A 24 9.82 -5.60 -12.35
C PHE A 24 10.49 -4.24 -12.58
N GLY A 25 11.44 -4.16 -13.52
CA GLY A 25 12.16 -2.93 -13.83
C GLY A 25 12.56 -2.84 -15.29
N VAL A 26 12.50 -1.64 -15.84
CA VAL A 26 12.84 -1.34 -17.24
C VAL A 26 13.81 -0.16 -17.26
N LEU A 27 14.91 -0.30 -18.01
CA LEU A 27 15.98 0.70 -18.08
C LEU A 27 16.31 1.02 -19.54
N GLY A 28 16.68 2.28 -19.81
CA GLY A 28 17.27 2.70 -21.08
C GLY A 28 16.25 2.99 -22.20
N THR A 29 14.99 3.26 -21.84
CA THR A 29 13.94 3.65 -22.79
C THR A 29 13.05 4.75 -22.21
N GLU A 30 12.56 5.64 -23.06
CA GLU A 30 11.60 6.70 -22.70
C GLU A 30 10.24 6.11 -22.26
N ASP A 31 9.92 4.90 -22.72
CA ASP A 31 8.68 4.18 -22.39
C ASP A 31 8.79 3.31 -21.13
N ALA A 32 9.86 3.47 -20.33
CA ALA A 32 10.12 2.62 -19.16
C ALA A 32 8.95 2.61 -18.17
N ALA A 33 8.26 3.74 -18.02
CA ALA A 33 7.08 3.85 -17.16
C ALA A 33 5.90 3.01 -17.68
N ALA A 34 5.60 3.07 -18.98
CA ALA A 34 4.51 2.31 -19.60
C ALA A 34 4.76 0.80 -19.52
N PHE A 35 5.98 0.36 -19.81
CA PHE A 35 6.35 -1.05 -19.68
C PHE A 35 6.35 -1.52 -18.23
N THR A 36 6.79 -0.69 -17.28
CA THR A 36 6.74 -1.01 -15.85
C THR A 36 5.31 -1.16 -15.36
N ALA A 37 4.40 -0.28 -15.79
CA ALA A 37 2.98 -0.39 -15.47
C ALA A 37 2.36 -1.70 -16.01
N LEU A 38 2.65 -2.06 -17.27
CA LEU A 38 2.20 -3.33 -17.85
C LEU A 38 2.81 -4.56 -17.16
N GLY A 39 4.09 -4.49 -16.79
CA GLY A 39 4.78 -5.56 -16.06
C GLY A 39 4.20 -5.78 -14.67
N LEU A 40 3.91 -4.70 -13.93
CA LEU A 40 3.22 -4.76 -12.64
C LEU A 40 1.80 -5.30 -12.77
N HIS A 41 1.04 -4.88 -13.80
CA HIS A 41 -0.28 -5.43 -14.08
C HIS A 41 -0.23 -6.95 -14.28
N ALA A 42 0.77 -7.47 -15.00
CA ALA A 42 0.96 -8.90 -15.16
C ALA A 42 1.29 -9.62 -13.84
N LEU A 43 1.97 -8.95 -12.90
CA LEU A 43 2.31 -9.50 -11.58
C LEU A 43 1.10 -9.60 -10.63
N GLN A 44 0.04 -8.82 -10.84
CA GLN A 44 -1.19 -8.86 -10.03
C GLN A 44 -1.90 -10.24 -10.08
N HIS A 45 -1.69 -11.04 -11.13
CA HIS A 45 -2.23 -12.40 -11.23
C HIS A 45 -1.60 -13.42 -10.25
N ARG A 46 -0.59 -13.03 -9.46
CA ARG A 46 0.08 -13.88 -8.46
C ARG A 46 -0.37 -13.64 -7.02
N ARG A 47 -1.53 -13.01 -6.79
CA ARG A 47 -1.97 -12.54 -5.46
C ARG A 47 -1.03 -11.50 -4.82
N GLN A 48 -0.30 -10.72 -5.63
CA GLN A 48 0.34 -9.51 -5.11
C GLN A 48 -0.72 -8.42 -5.01
N GLU A 49 -1.15 -8.14 -3.79
CA GLU A 49 -2.24 -7.20 -3.49
C GLU A 49 -1.80 -5.73 -3.57
N ALA A 50 -0.49 -5.47 -3.56
CA ALA A 50 0.14 -4.15 -3.70
C ALA A 50 1.25 -4.17 -4.76
N ALA A 51 1.36 -3.11 -5.54
CA ALA A 51 2.38 -2.94 -6.58
C ALA A 51 2.97 -1.52 -6.51
N ASP A 52 4.30 -1.45 -6.46
CA ASP A 52 5.03 -0.19 -6.32
C ASP A 52 5.84 0.11 -7.59
N ILE A 53 5.82 1.36 -8.04
CA ILE A 53 6.62 1.84 -9.18
C ILE A 53 7.71 2.77 -8.68
N VAL A 54 8.94 2.57 -9.17
CA VAL A 54 10.06 3.49 -8.93
C VAL A 54 10.46 4.11 -10.27
N PHE A 55 10.38 5.43 -10.36
CA PHE A 55 10.94 6.20 -11.47
C PHE A 55 12.24 6.89 -11.02
N TYR A 56 13.24 6.92 -11.89
CA TYR A 56 14.56 7.49 -11.62
C TYR A 56 14.94 8.52 -12.70
N ASP A 57 15.15 9.76 -12.29
CA ASP A 57 15.73 10.83 -13.12
C ASP A 57 16.92 11.45 -12.39
N GLY A 58 18.13 10.99 -12.76
CA GLY A 58 19.34 11.34 -12.02
C GLY A 58 19.19 10.95 -10.55
N LYS A 59 19.46 11.83 -9.59
CA LYS A 59 19.38 11.47 -8.17
C LYS A 59 17.98 11.58 -7.54
N ARG A 60 16.93 11.91 -8.31
CA ARG A 60 15.57 12.07 -7.79
C ARG A 60 14.73 10.85 -8.15
N VAL A 61 14.05 10.30 -7.16
CA VAL A 61 13.21 9.12 -7.30
C VAL A 61 11.78 9.44 -6.94
N ILE A 62 10.85 9.01 -7.80
CA ILE A 62 9.41 9.00 -7.47
C ILE A 62 9.01 7.55 -7.20
N LEU A 63 8.63 7.27 -5.96
CA LEU A 63 8.05 6.00 -5.53
C LEU A 63 6.53 6.13 -5.53
N VAL A 64 5.85 5.35 -6.36
CA VAL A 64 4.38 5.27 -6.37
C VAL A 64 3.97 4.00 -5.64
N ASN A 65 3.22 4.11 -4.55
CA ASN A 65 2.64 2.96 -3.84
C ASN A 65 1.11 2.97 -3.97
N ASP A 66 0.49 1.83 -3.75
CA ASP A 66 -0.97 1.70 -3.68
C ASP A 66 -1.53 2.45 -2.46
N SER A 67 -0.95 2.21 -1.27
CA SER A 67 -1.48 2.67 0.01
C SER A 67 -0.40 2.78 1.11
N VAL A 68 -0.68 3.56 2.15
CA VAL A 68 0.12 3.58 3.39
C VAL A 68 -0.76 3.17 4.57
N VAL A 69 -0.60 1.93 5.03
CA VAL A 69 -1.39 1.38 6.15
C VAL A 69 -0.65 1.48 7.48
N ARG A 70 0.58 0.95 7.58
CA ARG A 70 1.43 1.08 8.79
C ARG A 70 2.69 1.93 8.56
N GLY A 71 3.04 2.21 7.30
CA GLY A 71 4.22 3.01 6.91
C GLY A 71 5.58 2.30 7.03
N THR A 72 5.67 1.17 7.74
CA THR A 72 6.93 0.44 7.95
C THR A 72 7.54 -0.12 6.67
N THR A 73 6.72 -0.55 5.71
CA THR A 73 7.19 -0.99 4.39
C THR A 73 7.78 0.18 3.62
N SER A 74 7.08 1.32 3.54
CA SER A 74 7.55 2.52 2.85
C SER A 74 8.87 3.02 3.44
N GLN A 75 9.05 3.00 4.78
CA GLN A 75 10.32 3.34 5.42
C GLN A 75 11.49 2.51 4.88
N LYS A 76 11.32 1.18 4.84
CA LYS A 76 12.37 0.26 4.36
C LYS A 76 12.66 0.46 2.87
N ILE A 77 11.61 0.67 2.05
CA ILE A 77 11.79 0.93 0.62
C ILE A 77 12.54 2.23 0.39
N ILE A 78 12.17 3.31 1.09
CA ILE A 78 12.86 4.60 0.99
C ILE A 78 14.33 4.47 1.40
N GLU A 79 14.62 3.74 2.48
CA GLU A 79 15.99 3.46 2.91
C GLU A 79 16.77 2.69 1.83
N MET A 80 16.19 1.64 1.25
CA MET A 80 16.80 0.89 0.14
C MET A 80 17.09 1.78 -1.06
N VAL A 81 16.14 2.65 -1.44
CA VAL A 81 16.28 3.58 -2.56
C VAL A 81 17.39 4.60 -2.30
N ARG A 82 17.50 5.14 -1.07
CA ARG A 82 18.60 6.03 -0.68
C ARG A 82 19.95 5.32 -0.68
N ASN A 83 20.01 4.09 -0.17
CA ASN A 83 21.22 3.26 -0.19
C ASN A 83 21.68 2.94 -1.62
N ALA A 84 20.76 2.92 -2.59
CA ALA A 84 21.06 2.79 -4.01
C ALA A 84 21.57 4.11 -4.67
N GLY A 85 21.66 5.20 -3.91
CA GLY A 85 22.26 6.46 -4.36
C GLY A 85 21.27 7.58 -4.71
N ALA A 86 19.99 7.43 -4.40
CA ALA A 86 19.01 8.53 -4.54
C ALA A 86 19.33 9.68 -3.57
N ALA A 87 19.34 10.91 -4.08
CA ALA A 87 19.41 12.13 -3.27
C ALA A 87 18.03 12.50 -2.69
N GLU A 88 16.97 12.33 -3.49
CA GLU A 88 15.59 12.65 -3.12
C GLU A 88 14.66 11.48 -3.43
N VAL A 89 13.72 11.21 -2.54
CA VAL A 89 12.67 10.19 -2.66
C VAL A 89 11.31 10.84 -2.40
N HIS A 90 10.53 11.00 -3.46
CA HIS A 90 9.18 11.53 -3.43
C HIS A 90 8.18 10.39 -3.51
N VAL A 91 7.25 10.32 -2.56
CA VAL A 91 6.27 9.24 -2.49
C VAL A 91 4.92 9.73 -3.00
N ARG A 92 4.27 8.94 -3.86
CA ARG A 92 2.92 9.17 -4.37
C ARG A 92 2.05 7.97 -4.05
N ILE A 93 0.93 8.19 -3.39
CA ILE A 93 0.02 7.11 -2.99
C ILE A 93 -1.20 7.14 -3.91
N ALA A 94 -1.54 6.00 -4.50
CA ALA A 94 -2.62 5.88 -5.47
C ALA A 94 -4.01 5.86 -4.81
N SER A 95 -4.09 5.72 -3.50
CA SER A 95 -5.31 5.84 -2.71
C SER A 95 -5.35 7.14 -1.88
N PRO A 96 -6.55 7.55 -1.41
CA PRO A 96 -6.65 8.45 -0.27
C PRO A 96 -6.03 7.83 1.00
N PRO A 97 -5.75 8.65 2.02
CA PRO A 97 -5.17 8.14 3.26
C PRO A 97 -6.12 7.17 3.98
N THR A 98 -5.63 6.00 4.37
CA THR A 98 -6.38 4.98 5.12
C THR A 98 -6.49 5.39 6.60
N LYS A 99 -7.62 5.98 6.97
CA LYS A 99 -7.86 6.57 8.30
C LYS A 99 -8.68 5.67 9.22
N SER A 100 -9.38 4.68 8.67
CA SER A 100 -10.32 3.85 9.41
C SER A 100 -10.16 2.37 9.06
N PRO A 101 -10.37 1.46 10.02
CA PRO A 101 -10.35 0.02 9.78
C PRO A 101 -11.50 -0.40 8.86
N CYS A 102 -11.30 -1.43 8.06
CA CYS A 102 -12.39 -2.08 7.36
C CYS A 102 -13.14 -3.02 8.32
N PHE A 103 -14.48 -3.02 8.23
CA PHE A 103 -15.35 -3.98 8.90
C PHE A 103 -16.10 -4.90 7.94
N TYR A 104 -15.84 -4.77 6.63
CA TYR A 104 -16.50 -5.51 5.56
C TYR A 104 -15.60 -6.56 4.89
N GLY A 105 -14.59 -7.05 5.63
CA GLY A 105 -13.81 -8.23 5.24
C GLY A 105 -12.40 -7.97 4.71
N ILE A 106 -11.91 -6.72 4.70
CA ILE A 106 -10.49 -6.44 4.47
C ILE A 106 -9.75 -6.42 5.81
N ASP A 107 -8.71 -7.24 5.94
CA ASP A 107 -7.87 -7.23 7.14
C ASP A 107 -7.08 -5.92 7.20
N THR A 108 -7.34 -5.13 8.24
CA THR A 108 -6.74 -3.80 8.41
C THR A 108 -6.36 -3.63 9.88
N PRO A 109 -5.37 -2.80 10.22
CA PRO A 109 -5.09 -2.51 11.63
C PRO A 109 -6.21 -1.71 12.30
N LEU A 110 -6.19 -1.64 13.62
CA LEU A 110 -7.07 -0.74 14.36
C LEU A 110 -6.74 0.73 14.01
N ALA A 111 -7.71 1.64 14.18
CA ALA A 111 -7.47 3.08 13.96
C ALA A 111 -6.29 3.62 14.79
N SER A 112 -6.07 3.07 15.99
CA SER A 112 -4.93 3.37 16.85
C SER A 112 -3.59 2.87 16.31
N GLU A 113 -3.54 2.18 15.19
CA GLU A 113 -2.32 1.70 14.53
C GLU A 113 -2.12 2.32 13.14
N LEU A 114 -3.11 3.04 12.62
CA LEU A 114 -3.05 3.72 11.33
C LEU A 114 -2.34 5.09 11.47
N PRO A 115 -1.24 5.36 10.74
CA PRO A 115 -0.58 6.66 10.74
C PRO A 115 -1.51 7.79 10.30
N ALA A 116 -2.30 7.58 9.25
CA ALA A 116 -3.19 8.60 8.70
C ALA A 116 -4.39 8.93 9.59
N ALA A 117 -4.72 8.07 10.57
CA ALA A 117 -5.71 8.39 11.59
C ALA A 117 -5.19 9.40 12.64
N LYS A 118 -3.87 9.57 12.74
CA LYS A 118 -3.23 10.36 13.81
C LYS A 118 -2.37 11.52 13.31
N ASN A 119 -2.08 11.54 12.01
CA ASN A 119 -1.15 12.47 11.40
C ASN A 119 -1.77 13.05 10.13
N ASP A 120 -1.41 14.28 9.82
CA ASP A 120 -1.58 14.87 8.51
C ASP A 120 -0.50 14.37 7.53
N VAL A 121 -0.57 14.83 6.29
CA VAL A 121 0.38 14.44 5.22
C VAL A 121 1.82 14.73 5.62
N ASP A 122 2.09 15.86 6.27
CA ASP A 122 3.43 16.23 6.74
C ASP A 122 3.94 15.27 7.84
N GLY A 123 3.07 14.87 8.76
CA GLY A 123 3.39 13.89 9.79
C GLY A 123 3.68 12.51 9.19
N ILE A 124 2.88 12.05 8.22
CA ILE A 124 3.13 10.78 7.52
C ILE A 124 4.42 10.85 6.70
N GLN A 125 4.67 11.96 5.99
CA GLN A 125 5.90 12.18 5.22
C GLN A 125 7.14 11.99 6.10
N LYS A 126 7.15 12.65 7.28
CA LYS A 126 8.25 12.52 8.24
C LYS A 126 8.36 11.11 8.80
N LEU A 127 7.21 10.46 9.08
CA LEU A 127 7.17 9.09 9.58
C LEU A 127 7.81 8.13 8.59
N ILE A 128 7.53 8.24 7.29
CA ILE A 128 8.09 7.33 6.29
C ILE A 128 9.51 7.72 5.84
N GLY A 129 9.96 8.94 6.10
CA GLY A 129 11.30 9.42 5.71
C GLY A 129 11.40 9.93 4.26
N ALA A 130 10.27 10.30 3.66
CA ALA A 130 10.21 10.83 2.29
C ALA A 130 10.55 12.34 2.25
N ASP A 131 11.10 12.80 1.12
CA ASP A 131 11.32 14.23 0.87
C ASP A 131 10.02 14.97 0.54
N SER A 132 9.08 14.28 -0.10
CA SER A 132 7.69 14.76 -0.26
C SER A 132 6.73 13.59 -0.30
N LEU A 133 5.52 13.77 0.21
CA LEU A 133 4.42 12.81 0.12
C LEU A 133 3.19 13.47 -0.52
N ALA A 134 2.47 12.74 -1.37
CA ALA A 134 1.13 13.14 -1.79
C ALA A 134 0.26 11.90 -2.04
N ASP A 135 -0.93 11.91 -1.46
CA ASP A 135 -1.97 10.90 -1.65
C ASP A 135 -2.96 11.33 -2.74
N ALA A 136 -3.62 10.36 -3.37
CA ALA A 136 -4.75 10.65 -4.24
C ALA A 136 -5.88 11.27 -3.42
N SER A 137 -6.55 12.30 -3.96
CA SER A 137 -7.73 12.86 -3.29
C SER A 137 -8.93 11.91 -3.43
N MET A 138 -9.94 12.08 -2.55
CA MET A 138 -11.20 11.35 -2.68
C MET A 138 -11.84 11.59 -4.06
N ASP A 139 -11.89 12.84 -4.51
CA ASP A 139 -12.39 13.18 -5.85
C ASP A 139 -11.55 12.56 -6.97
N GLY A 140 -10.23 12.47 -6.75
CA GLY A 140 -9.31 11.82 -7.68
C GLY A 140 -9.61 10.33 -7.83
N LEU A 141 -9.87 9.64 -6.71
CA LEU A 141 -10.27 8.24 -6.68
C LEU A 141 -11.61 8.02 -7.41
N TYR A 142 -12.64 8.81 -7.07
CA TYR A 142 -13.96 8.71 -7.70
C TYR A 142 -13.91 9.01 -9.21
N ARG A 143 -13.09 9.99 -9.61
CA ARG A 143 -12.82 10.26 -11.03
C ARG A 143 -12.20 9.05 -11.72
N ALA A 144 -11.24 8.37 -11.08
CA ALA A 144 -10.60 7.17 -11.64
C ALA A 144 -11.55 5.97 -11.76
N MET A 145 -12.51 5.83 -10.85
CA MET A 145 -13.48 4.71 -10.83
C MET A 145 -14.63 4.84 -11.83
N GLY A 146 -14.79 5.99 -12.49
CA GLY A 146 -15.88 6.20 -13.45
C GLY A 146 -16.30 7.65 -13.68
N GLY A 147 -15.55 8.63 -13.18
CA GLY A 147 -15.78 10.05 -13.45
C GLY A 147 -16.91 10.72 -12.66
N GLN A 148 -17.53 10.01 -11.71
CA GLN A 148 -18.62 10.57 -10.90
C GLN A 148 -18.07 11.35 -9.71
N THR A 149 -18.81 12.35 -9.23
CA THR A 149 -18.53 13.01 -7.94
C THR A 149 -19.09 12.13 -6.82
N ARG A 150 -18.37 12.02 -5.70
CA ARG A 150 -18.88 11.33 -4.51
C ARG A 150 -20.18 11.96 -4.01
N ASP A 151 -21.20 11.14 -3.80
CA ASP A 151 -22.38 11.50 -3.01
C ASP A 151 -22.09 11.18 -1.53
N ALA A 152 -22.16 12.19 -0.66
CA ALA A 152 -21.86 12.00 0.77
C ALA A 152 -23.01 11.36 1.55
N ASP A 153 -24.24 11.50 1.08
CA ASP A 153 -25.43 10.93 1.73
C ASP A 153 -25.64 9.47 1.28
N MET A 154 -25.28 9.16 0.03
CA MET A 154 -25.39 7.82 -0.55
C MET A 154 -24.17 7.50 -1.44
N PRO A 155 -23.01 7.17 -0.84
CA PRO A 155 -21.79 6.95 -1.59
C PRO A 155 -21.94 5.78 -2.56
N GLN A 156 -21.51 5.99 -3.81
CA GLN A 156 -21.64 5.02 -4.90
C GLN A 156 -20.74 3.79 -4.71
N TYR A 157 -19.67 3.94 -3.92
CA TYR A 157 -18.74 2.88 -3.55
C TYR A 157 -18.53 2.91 -2.03
N CYS A 158 -18.22 1.76 -1.45
CA CYS A 158 -17.73 1.74 -0.07
C CYS A 158 -16.33 2.37 0.00
N ASP A 159 -16.23 3.56 0.58
CA ASP A 159 -14.97 4.27 0.83
C ASP A 159 -14.67 4.48 2.32
N ALA A 160 -15.34 3.71 3.19
CA ALA A 160 -15.31 3.86 4.65
C ALA A 160 -13.89 3.82 5.24
N CYS A 161 -12.95 3.11 4.63
CA CYS A 161 -11.55 3.06 5.09
C CYS A 161 -10.84 4.43 4.98
N PHE A 162 -11.34 5.30 4.08
CA PHE A 162 -10.80 6.63 3.82
C PHE A 162 -11.68 7.73 4.43
N SER A 163 -13.01 7.59 4.34
CA SER A 163 -14.00 8.56 4.80
C SER A 163 -14.37 8.40 6.27
N GLY A 164 -14.30 7.18 6.81
CA GLY A 164 -14.86 6.81 8.10
C GLY A 164 -16.40 6.66 8.11
N GLU A 165 -17.06 6.83 6.96
CA GLU A 165 -18.51 6.74 6.80
C GLU A 165 -18.89 5.33 6.34
N TYR A 166 -19.47 4.54 7.23
CA TYR A 166 -19.86 3.15 6.97
C TYR A 166 -21.31 3.08 6.48
N PRO A 167 -21.58 2.65 5.23
CA PRO A 167 -22.94 2.60 4.69
C PRO A 167 -23.87 1.63 5.43
N ILE A 168 -23.29 0.59 6.05
CA ILE A 168 -24.01 -0.35 6.92
C ILE A 168 -23.57 -0.09 8.35
N THR A 169 -24.54 0.19 9.22
CA THR A 169 -24.33 0.42 10.64
C THR A 169 -23.56 -0.72 11.28
N LEU A 170 -22.46 -0.37 11.95
CA LEU A 170 -21.67 -1.32 12.72
C LEU A 170 -22.42 -1.66 14.00
N THR A 171 -22.64 -2.95 14.26
CA THR A 171 -23.20 -3.40 15.54
C THR A 171 -22.12 -3.36 16.64
N ASN A 172 -22.55 -3.32 17.91
CA ASN A 172 -21.68 -3.11 19.08
C ASN A 172 -20.55 -4.13 19.28
N ASN A 173 -20.48 -5.17 18.44
CA ASN A 173 -19.38 -6.10 18.42
C ASN A 173 -18.33 -5.61 17.41
N THR A 174 -17.46 -4.70 17.86
CA THR A 174 -16.43 -4.01 17.07
C THR A 174 -15.29 -4.93 16.57
N SER A 175 -15.47 -6.25 16.60
CA SER A 175 -14.54 -7.17 15.94
C SER A 175 -14.63 -6.99 14.43
N GLN A 176 -13.48 -6.82 13.77
CA GLN A 176 -13.37 -6.98 12.32
C GLN A 176 -13.98 -8.33 11.95
N MET A 177 -14.95 -8.34 11.02
CA MET A 177 -15.87 -9.46 10.67
C MET A 177 -17.26 -9.49 11.34
N SER A 178 -17.71 -8.42 12.02
CA SER A 178 -19.08 -8.40 12.60
C SER A 178 -20.20 -8.70 11.60
N LEU A 179 -20.04 -8.30 10.33
CA LEU A 179 -21.02 -8.56 9.27
C LEU A 179 -21.15 -10.05 8.90
N LEU A 180 -20.08 -10.84 9.08
CA LEU A 180 -20.12 -12.29 8.85
C LEU A 180 -20.67 -13.05 10.06
N ALA A 181 -20.64 -12.44 11.25
CA ALA A 181 -21.18 -13.04 12.47
C ALA A 181 -22.71 -12.97 12.55
N GLU A 182 -23.37 -12.08 11.80
CA GLU A 182 -24.84 -11.96 11.79
C GLU A 182 -25.54 -12.95 10.84
N LEU A 183 -24.78 -13.70 10.03
CA LEU A 183 -25.29 -14.70 9.09
C LEU A 183 -25.05 -16.15 9.54
N ALA A 184 -24.60 -16.36 10.79
CA ALA A 184 -24.31 -17.67 11.39
C ALA A 184 -25.34 -18.08 12.45
#